data_AF-A0A2E7SGZ2-F1
#
_entry.id   AF-A0A2E7SGZ2-F1
#
_cell.length_a   1.000
_cell.length_b   1.000
_cell.length_c   1.000
_cell.angle_alpha   90.00
_cell.angle_beta   90.00
_cell.angle_gamma   90.00
#
_symmetry.space_group_name_H-M   'P 1'
#
loop_
_entity.id
_entity.type
_entity.pdbx_description
1 polymer ?
#
loop_
_entity_poly.entity_id
_entity_poly.type
_entity_poly.pdbx_seq_one_letter_code
_entity_poly.pdbx_strand_id
1 'polypeptide(L)' 'MPFAALIMPTKVTTIESQFPPVDVKLWEKGKRYFWAYNYDGCSKNGPFKSEKLALLDATQFSSPN' A
#
# COMPACT_ATOMS: atom_id res chain seq x y z
N MET A 1 -13.02 -14.50 -25.50
CA MET A 1 -13.41 -13.40 -24.59
C MET A 1 -12.14 -12.82 -24.00
N PRO A 2 -11.77 -11.55 -24.25
CA PRO A 2 -10.56 -11.00 -23.67
C PRO A 2 -10.85 -10.70 -22.20
N PHE A 3 -10.16 -11.42 -21.31
CA PHE A 3 -10.09 -11.08 -19.90
C PHE A 3 -9.43 -9.70 -19.85
N ALA A 4 -10.22 -8.63 -19.74
CA ALA A 4 -9.69 -7.31 -19.49
C ALA A 4 -8.91 -7.42 -18.18
N ALA A 5 -7.59 -7.50 -18.28
CA ALA A 5 -6.70 -7.29 -17.16
C ALA A 5 -6.98 -5.85 -16.71
N LEU A 6 -7.89 -5.70 -15.75
CA LEU A 6 -8.06 -4.48 -14.99
C LEU A 6 -6.66 -4.12 -14.50
N ILE A 7 -6.06 -3.12 -15.14
CA ILE A 7 -4.86 -2.47 -14.65
C ILE A 7 -5.32 -1.83 -13.34
N MET A 8 -5.19 -2.58 -12.26
CA MET A 8 -5.59 -2.15 -10.93
C MET A 8 -4.76 -0.91 -10.60
N PRO A 9 -5.38 0.20 -10.15
CA PRO A 9 -4.64 1.39 -9.80
C PRO A 9 -3.66 1.06 -8.67
N THR A 10 -2.38 0.94 -9.03
CA THR A 10 -1.28 0.87 -8.07
C THR A 10 -0.88 2.31 -7.75
N LYS A 11 -1.53 2.89 -6.75
CA LYS A 11 -1.14 4.20 -6.23
C LYS A 11 0.04 4.01 -5.29
N VAL A 12 1.25 4.18 -5.80
CA VAL A 12 2.44 4.29 -4.95
C VAL A 12 2.35 5.63 -4.22
N THR A 13 2.33 5.60 -2.88
CA THR A 13 2.37 6.82 -2.07
C THR A 13 3.63 6.75 -1.21
N THR A 14 4.60 7.61 -1.51
CA THR A 14 5.79 7.75 -0.67
C THR A 14 5.38 8.39 0.65
N ILE A 15 5.65 7.70 1.76
CA ILE A 15 5.48 8.24 3.10
C ILE A 15 6.89 8.58 3.57
N GLU A 16 7.20 9.86 3.70
CA GLU A 16 8.48 10.32 4.24
C GLU A 16 8.55 9.96 5.73
N SER A 17 8.97 8.75 6.08
CA SER A 17 9.35 8.43 7.46
C SER A 17 10.77 8.92 7.74
N GLN A 18 10.99 9.39 8.96
CA GLN A 18 12.10 10.29 9.24
C GLN A 18 13.47 9.64 8.99
N PHE A 19 13.64 8.32 9.21
CA PHE A 19 14.85 7.57 8.83
C PHE A 19 14.60 6.05 8.89
N PRO A 20 14.77 5.27 7.81
CA PRO A 20 14.96 5.68 6.41
C PRO A 20 13.62 6.06 5.74
N PRO A 21 13.61 6.94 4.71
CA PRO A 21 12.41 7.20 3.92
C PRO A 21 11.91 5.88 3.30
N VAL A 22 10.76 5.43 3.77
CA VAL A 22 10.12 4.20 3.34
C VAL A 22 9.06 4.50 2.27
N ASP A 23 9.31 4.06 1.05
CA ASP A 23 8.28 4.12 0.01
C ASP A 23 7.19 3.09 0.32
N VAL A 24 5.93 3.51 0.31
CA VAL A 24 4.79 2.60 0.49
C VAL A 24 4.05 2.43 -0.83
N LYS A 25 3.96 1.18 -1.29
CA LYS A 25 3.15 0.81 -2.44
C LYS A 25 1.76 0.45 -1.95
N LEU A 26 0.76 1.23 -2.34
CA LEU A 26 -0.64 0.93 -2.08
C LEU A 26 -1.32 0.48 -3.38
N TRP A 27 -2.12 -0.58 -3.30
CA TRP A 27 -2.85 -1.09 -4.44
C TRP A 27 -4.19 -1.67 -4.03
N GLU A 28 -5.13 -1.59 -4.96
CA GLU A 28 -6.44 -2.19 -4.82
C GLU A 28 -6.47 -3.57 -5.51
N LYS A 29 -7.09 -4.57 -4.87
CA LYS A 29 -7.40 -5.85 -5.49
C LYS A 29 -8.87 -6.21 -5.25
N GLY A 30 -9.67 -6.12 -6.32
CA GLY A 30 -11.11 -6.39 -6.30
C GLY A 30 -11.91 -5.27 -5.62
N LYS A 31 -12.07 -5.36 -4.30
CA LYS A 31 -12.76 -4.36 -3.44
C LYS A 31 -12.02 -4.15 -2.11
N ARG A 32 -10.74 -4.49 -2.09
CA ARG A 32 -9.90 -4.50 -0.88
C ARG A 32 -8.61 -3.77 -1.20
N TYR A 33 -8.14 -3.01 -0.23
CA TYR A 33 -6.92 -2.23 -0.34
C TYR A 33 -5.80 -2.96 0.39
N PHE A 34 -4.61 -2.85 -0.15
CA PHE A 34 -3.40 -3.46 0.38
C PHE A 34 -2.28 -2.44 0.29
N TRP A 35 -1.38 -2.47 1.25
CA TRP A 35 -0.16 -1.67 1.20
C TRP A 35 1.04 -2.54 1.55
N ALA A 36 2.21 -2.21 1.04
CA ALA A 36 3.46 -2.83 1.45
C ALA A 36 4.58 -1.81 1.29
N TYR A 37 5.69 -2.02 2.00
CA TYR A 37 6.88 -1.27 1.72
C TYR A 37 7.46 -1.65 0.36
N ASN A 38 8.04 -0.67 -0.33
CA ASN A 38 8.75 -0.82 -1.59
C ASN A 38 10.15 -1.42 -1.36
N TYR A 39 10.22 -2.51 -0.59
CA TYR A 39 11.41 -3.29 -0.35
C TYR A 39 11.17 -4.71 -0.83
N ASP A 40 12.18 -5.31 -1.44
CA ASP A 40 12.12 -6.70 -1.87
C ASP A 40 11.91 -7.63 -0.67
N GLY A 41 10.95 -8.55 -0.80
CA GLY A 41 10.60 -9.51 0.25
C GLY A 41 9.69 -8.98 1.37
N CYS A 42 9.18 -7.74 1.26
CA CYS A 42 8.27 -7.22 2.27
C CYS A 42 6.89 -7.86 2.23
N SER A 43 6.37 -8.22 3.41
CA SER A 43 5.00 -8.70 3.56
C SER A 43 4.00 -7.60 3.23
N LYS A 44 2.98 -7.94 2.46
CA LYS A 44 1.85 -7.05 2.22
C LYS A 44 0.95 -6.97 3.45
N ASN A 45 0.53 -5.77 3.78
CA ASN A 45 -0.42 -5.46 4.83
C ASN A 45 -1.82 -5.30 4.22
N GLY A 46 -2.82 -5.90 4.89
CA GLY A 46 -4.21 -5.93 4.47
C GLY A 46 -4.87 -7.31 4.69
N PRO A 47 -6.13 -7.51 4.24
CA PRO A 47 -6.94 -6.61 3.42
C PRO A 47 -7.64 -5.49 4.19
N PHE A 48 -7.58 -4.28 3.67
CA PHE A 48 -8.33 -3.12 4.17
C PHE A 48 -9.62 -2.87 3.37
N LYS A 49 -10.62 -2.30 4.04
CA LYS A 49 -11.93 -1.98 3.44
C LYS A 49 -11.92 -0.67 2.64
N SER A 50 -10.96 0.22 2.88
CA SER A 50 -10.84 1.50 2.18
C SER A 50 -9.38 1.90 2.02
N GLU A 51 -9.08 2.70 0.99
CA GLU A 51 -7.75 3.28 0.75
C GLU A 51 -7.26 4.07 1.96
N LYS A 52 -8.15 4.89 2.55
CA LYS A 52 -7.81 5.72 3.71
C LYS A 52 -7.35 4.90 4.91
N LEU A 53 -7.94 3.72 5.14
CA LEU A 53 -7.50 2.82 6.21
C LEU A 53 -6.13 2.23 5.93
N ALA A 54 -5.88 1.79 4.69
CA ALA A 54 -4.57 1.29 4.29
C ALA A 54 -3.48 2.36 4.39
N LEU A 55 -3.80 3.61 4.02
CA LEU A 55 -2.88 4.73 4.13
C LEU A 55 -2.60 5.10 5.60
N LEU A 56 -3.65 5.18 6.44
CA LEU A 56 -3.50 5.45 7.87
C LEU A 56 -2.64 4.40 8.56
N ASP A 57 -2.89 3.12 8.28
CA ASP A 57 -2.13 2.00 8.81
C ASP A 57 -0.66 2.08 8.36
N ALA A 58 -0.41 2.37 7.08
CA ALA A 58 0.93 2.61 6.57
C ALA A 58 1.64 3.79 7.25
N THR A 59 0.94 4.91 7.45
CA THR A 59 1.48 6.08 8.15
C THR A 59 1.77 5.77 9.61
N GLN A 60 0.88 5.07 10.31
CA GLN A 60 1.07 4.69 11.72
C GLN A 60 2.22 3.70 11.89
N PHE A 61 2.33 2.69 11.02
CA PHE A 61 3.42 1.72 11.05
C PHE A 61 4.78 2.39 10.75
N SER A 62 4.77 3.41 9.89
CA SER A 62 5.98 4.13 9.50
C SER A 62 6.36 5.27 10.45
N SER A 63 5.45 5.70 11.35
CA SER A 63 5.75 6.75 12.32
C SER A 63 6.57 6.15 13.47
N PRO A 64 7.73 6.73 13.82
CA PRO A 64 8.36 6.43 15.09
C PRO A 64 7.40 6.93 16.20
N ASN A 65 7.21 6.11 17.23
CA ASN A 65 6.51 6.48 18.45
C ASN A 65 7.24 7.63 19.17
#